data_AF-A0A957ZA57-F1
#
_entry.id   AF-A0A957ZA57-F1
#
_cell.length_a   1.000
_cell.length_b   1.000
_cell.length_c   1.000
_cell.angle_alpha   90.00
_cell.angle_beta   90.00
_cell.angle_gamma   90.00
#
_symmetry.space_group_name_H-M   'P 1'
#
loop_
_entity.id
_entity.type
_entity.pdbx_description
1 polymer ?
#
loop_
_entity_poly.entity_id
_entity_poly.type
_entity_poly.pdbx_seq_one_letter_code
_entity_poly.pdbx_strand_id
1 'polypeptide(L)'
;VINQAAVDSTIRTGLALNCEIAERAVFDRKNYTYPDLPKGYQISQYELPFCQHGGVDIDLPDGTTKRIRIRRAHLEEDTGKTIHSGLYSLVDLNRAGVPLLEIVTEADIHSADEA
;
A
#
# COMPACT_ATOMS: atom_id res chain seq x y z
N VAL A 1 15.39 10.62 2.70
CA VAL A 1 16.30 9.51 2.29
C VAL A 1 15.51 8.23 2.42
N ILE A 2 15.70 7.26 1.51
CA ILE A 2 14.95 6.00 1.53
C ILE A 2 15.40 5.07 2.66
N ASN A 3 14.47 4.34 3.26
CA ASN A 3 14.73 3.33 4.29
C ASN A 3 14.99 1.96 3.64
N GLN A 4 16.21 1.43 3.78
CA GLN A 4 16.60 0.15 3.19
C GLN A 4 15.76 -1.04 3.71
N ALA A 5 15.50 -1.09 5.01
CA ALA A 5 14.73 -2.19 5.61
C ALA A 5 13.27 -2.20 5.12
N ALA A 6 12.71 -1.03 4.80
CA ALA A 6 11.38 -0.92 4.20
C ALA A 6 11.38 -1.50 2.78
N VAL A 7 12.38 -1.15 1.96
CA VAL A 7 12.54 -1.72 0.60
C VAL A 7 12.72 -3.24 0.65
N ASP A 8 13.59 -3.75 1.52
CA ASP A 8 13.83 -5.19 1.66
C ASP A 8 12.57 -5.94 2.10
N SER A 9 11.75 -5.31 2.94
CA SER A 9 10.48 -5.88 3.40
C SER A 9 9.42 -5.85 2.28
N THR A 10 9.32 -4.77 1.52
CA THR A 10 8.45 -4.68 0.33
C THR A 10 8.77 -5.78 -0.68
N ILE A 11 10.05 -6.01 -1.00
CA ILE A 11 10.46 -7.07 -1.94
C ILE A 11 10.13 -8.46 -1.38
N ARG A 12 10.42 -8.71 -0.10
CA ARG A 12 10.09 -9.99 0.55
C ARG A 12 8.59 -10.27 0.53
N THR A 13 7.76 -9.28 0.82
CA THR A 13 6.30 -9.42 0.74
C THR A 13 5.85 -9.64 -0.70
N GLY A 14 6.42 -8.93 -1.68
CA GLY A 14 6.14 -9.16 -3.09
C GLY A 14 6.40 -10.61 -3.51
N LEU A 15 7.56 -11.16 -3.14
CA LEU A 15 7.89 -12.56 -3.43
C LEU A 15 6.92 -13.54 -2.75
N ALA A 16 6.56 -13.29 -1.49
CA ALA A 16 5.58 -14.10 -0.76
C ALA A 16 4.17 -14.06 -1.40
N LEU A 17 3.81 -12.94 -2.01
CA LEU A 17 2.57 -12.76 -2.78
C LEU A 17 2.70 -13.24 -4.23
N ASN A 18 3.78 -13.95 -4.59
CA ASN A 18 4.06 -14.43 -5.94
C ASN A 18 4.10 -13.33 -7.01
N CYS A 19 4.46 -12.10 -6.64
CA CYS A 19 4.60 -10.99 -7.57
C CYS A 19 5.90 -11.08 -8.40
N GLU A 20 5.86 -10.51 -9.59
CA GLU A 20 7.04 -10.13 -10.35
C GLU A 20 7.68 -8.89 -9.69
N ILE A 21 8.99 -8.96 -9.40
CA ILE A 21 9.74 -7.87 -8.79
C ILE A 21 10.40 -7.03 -9.88
N ALA A 22 10.15 -5.73 -9.89
CA ALA A 22 10.72 -4.81 -10.86
C ALA A 22 12.24 -4.63 -10.64
N GLU A 23 13.03 -4.72 -11.72
CA GLU A 23 14.46 -4.37 -11.70
C GLU A 23 14.69 -2.88 -11.38
N ARG A 24 13.72 -2.04 -11.74
CA ARG A 24 13.71 -0.60 -11.50
C ARG A 24 12.33 -0.16 -11.04
N ALA A 25 12.29 0.48 -9.88
CA ALA A 25 11.10 1.12 -9.34
C ALA A 25 11.34 2.62 -9.13
N VAL A 26 10.30 3.44 -9.24
CA VAL A 26 10.39 4.90 -9.11
C VAL A 26 9.41 5.38 -8.02
N PHE A 27 9.83 6.38 -7.25
CA PHE A 27 8.96 7.09 -6.33
C PHE A 27 8.41 8.34 -6.98
N ASP A 28 7.11 8.53 -6.86
CA ASP A 28 6.33 9.62 -7.42
C ASP A 28 5.69 10.46 -6.31
N ARG A 29 5.28 11.68 -6.66
CA ARG A 29 4.57 12.59 -5.75
C ARG A 29 3.07 12.56 -6.07
N LYS A 30 2.28 12.02 -5.17
CA LYS A 30 0.81 12.10 -5.20
C LYS A 30 0.38 13.38 -4.49
N ASN A 31 0.04 14.42 -5.26
CA ASN A 31 -0.17 15.79 -4.76
C ASN A 31 -1.63 16.00 -4.30
N TYR A 32 -1.83 16.38 -3.04
CA TYR A 32 -3.11 16.83 -2.50
C TYR A 32 -2.88 17.64 -1.22
N THR A 33 -3.75 18.60 -0.94
CA THR A 33 -3.62 19.46 0.25
C THR A 33 -4.51 18.96 1.36
N TYR A 34 -3.92 18.54 2.48
CA TYR A 34 -4.65 18.18 3.70
C TYR A 34 -3.76 18.40 4.95
N PRO A 35 -4.29 18.79 6.12
CA PRO A 35 -3.48 19.21 7.28
C PRO A 35 -2.51 18.15 7.83
N ASP A 36 -2.85 16.87 7.72
CA ASP A 36 -2.00 15.76 8.19
C ASP A 36 -0.90 15.34 7.20
N LEU A 37 -0.81 16.01 6.04
CA LEU A 37 0.21 15.79 5.02
C LEU A 37 1.12 17.03 4.89
N PRO A 38 2.20 17.11 5.68
CA PRO A 38 2.99 18.34 5.83
C PRO A 38 3.69 18.81 4.54
N LYS A 39 3.85 17.93 3.55
CA LYS A 39 4.53 18.23 2.27
C LYS A 39 3.58 18.71 1.17
N GLY A 40 2.26 18.54 1.34
CA GLY A 40 1.28 18.73 0.24
C GLY A 40 1.36 17.67 -0.86
N TYR A 41 2.15 16.62 -0.65
CA TYR A 41 2.21 15.42 -1.47
C TYR A 41 2.69 14.22 -0.65
N GLN A 42 2.16 13.05 -0.98
CA GLN A 42 2.59 11.76 -0.45
C GLN A 42 3.63 11.17 -1.41
N ILE A 43 4.77 10.73 -0.88
CA ILE A 43 5.74 9.93 -1.62
C ILE A 43 5.18 8.51 -1.72
N SER A 44 4.87 8.10 -2.94
CA SER A 44 4.31 6.77 -3.26
C SER A 44 4.96 6.27 -4.57
N GLN A 45 4.38 5.29 -5.25
CA GLN A 45 4.82 4.84 -6.58
C GLN A 45 3.63 4.84 -7.52
N TYR A 46 3.79 5.35 -8.74
CA TYR A 46 2.71 5.39 -9.72
C TYR A 46 2.93 4.34 -10.81
N GLU A 47 3.60 4.66 -11.91
CA GLU A 47 3.72 3.78 -13.07
C GLU A 47 4.68 2.60 -12.85
N LEU A 48 5.69 2.78 -12.00
CA LEU A 48 6.79 1.81 -11.81
C LEU A 48 6.86 1.33 -10.34
N PRO A 49 5.88 0.54 -9.86
CA PRO A 49 5.90 -0.04 -8.52
C PRO A 49 6.92 -1.18 -8.37
N PHE A 50 7.27 -1.51 -7.12
CA PHE A 50 8.17 -2.63 -6.80
C PHE A 50 7.64 -3.99 -7.25
N CYS A 51 6.35 -4.27 -7.05
CA CYS A 51 5.77 -5.61 -7.23
C CYS A 51 4.52 -5.56 -8.11
N GLN A 52 4.38 -6.47 -9.07
CA GLN A 52 3.21 -6.58 -9.97
C GLN A 52 2.81 -8.03 -10.21
N HIS A 53 1.58 -8.26 -10.69
CA HIS A 53 1.10 -9.55 -11.21
C HIS A 53 1.23 -10.75 -10.25
N GLY A 54 0.94 -10.54 -8.96
CA GLY A 54 0.95 -11.60 -7.96
C GLY A 54 -0.39 -12.30 -7.76
N GLY A 55 -0.50 -13.02 -6.65
CA GLY A 55 -1.77 -13.57 -6.18
C GLY A 55 -1.65 -14.38 -4.90
N VAL A 56 -2.80 -14.61 -4.28
CA VAL A 56 -2.98 -15.41 -3.07
C VAL A 56 -4.11 -16.42 -3.32
N ASP A 57 -3.94 -17.63 -2.81
CA ASP A 57 -4.97 -18.66 -2.84
C ASP A 57 -5.77 -18.57 -1.53
N ILE A 58 -7.11 -18.55 -1.64
CA ILE A 58 -8.03 -18.55 -0.50
C ILE A 58 -8.89 -19.80 -0.53
N ASP A 59 -9.14 -20.38 0.65
CA ASP A 59 -10.03 -21.52 0.81
C ASP A 59 -11.44 -21.04 1.19
N LEU A 60 -12.46 -21.57 0.51
CA LEU A 60 -13.85 -21.16 0.67
C LEU A 60 -14.65 -22.16 1.52
N PRO A 61 -15.78 -21.72 2.14
CA PRO A 61 -16.61 -22.59 2.98
C PRO A 61 -17.17 -23.84 2.25
N ASP A 62 -17.30 -23.78 0.93
CA ASP A 62 -17.74 -24.91 0.09
C ASP A 62 -16.61 -25.92 -0.20
N GLY A 63 -15.41 -25.69 0.34
CA GLY A 63 -14.23 -26.54 0.18
C GLY A 63 -13.45 -26.28 -1.11
N THR A 64 -13.83 -25.29 -1.92
CA THR A 64 -13.06 -24.90 -3.11
C THR A 64 -11.96 -23.90 -2.74
N THR A 65 -10.92 -23.84 -3.58
CA THR A 65 -9.85 -22.84 -3.48
C THR A 65 -9.94 -21.89 -4.66
N LYS A 66 -9.81 -20.59 -4.40
CA LYS A 66 -9.84 -19.53 -5.42
C LYS A 66 -8.56 -18.71 -5.38
N ARG A 67 -8.00 -18.39 -6.56
CA ARG A 67 -6.88 -17.45 -6.70
C ARG A 67 -7.43 -16.01 -6.73
N ILE A 68 -6.99 -15.17 -5.81
CA ILE A 68 -7.18 -13.71 -5.87
C ILE A 68 -5.90 -13.09 -6.38
N ARG A 69 -5.94 -12.44 -7.55
CA ARG A 69 -4.73 -11.82 -8.12
C ARG A 69 -4.39 -10.54 -7.38
N ILE A 70 -3.09 -10.32 -7.17
CA ILE A 70 -2.53 -9.06 -6.71
C ILE A 70 -2.12 -8.27 -7.94
N ARG A 71 -2.79 -7.15 -8.18
CA ARG A 71 -2.46 -6.22 -9.27
C ARG A 71 -1.07 -5.63 -9.06
N ARG A 72 -0.81 -5.12 -7.85
CA ARG A 72 0.45 -4.49 -7.47
C ARG A 72 0.63 -4.44 -5.96
N ALA A 73 1.88 -4.38 -5.51
CA ALA A 73 2.23 -3.98 -4.14
C ALA A 73 3.37 -2.96 -4.19
N HIS A 74 3.22 -1.82 -3.52
CA HIS A 74 4.17 -0.72 -3.63
C HIS A 74 4.40 0.03 -2.32
N LEU A 75 5.60 0.58 -2.18
CA LEU A 75 6.05 1.25 -0.96
C LEU A 75 5.64 2.73 -1.00
N GLU A 76 5.03 3.19 0.08
CA GLU A 76 4.68 4.59 0.27
C GLU A 76 4.86 5.03 1.73
N GLU A 77 4.51 6.28 2.03
CA GLU A 77 4.53 6.81 3.39
C GLU A 77 3.12 7.12 3.92
N ASP A 78 2.90 6.91 5.22
CA ASP A 78 1.64 7.30 5.88
C ASP A 78 1.55 8.81 6.11
N THR A 79 0.31 9.26 6.25
CA THR A 79 -0.07 10.60 6.71
C THR A 79 -0.07 10.68 8.24
N GLY A 80 -0.19 11.89 8.77
CA GLY A 80 -0.42 12.10 10.20
C GLY A 80 -1.80 11.65 10.65
N LYS A 81 -2.27 12.24 11.74
CA LYS A 81 -3.61 12.02 12.29
C LYS A 81 -4.25 13.35 12.60
N THR A 82 -5.50 13.50 12.20
CA THR A 82 -6.34 14.66 12.54
C THR A 82 -7.33 14.28 13.65
N ILE A 83 -7.46 15.12 14.67
CA ILE A 83 -8.40 14.95 15.78
C ILE A 83 -9.28 16.20 15.86
N HIS A 84 -10.58 16.03 15.66
CA HIS A 84 -11.54 17.15 15.73
C HIS A 84 -11.90 17.47 17.19
N SER A 85 -11.84 18.76 17.55
CA SER A 85 -12.16 19.26 18.88
C SER A 85 -13.01 20.54 18.76
N GLY A 86 -14.33 20.39 18.82
CA GLY A 86 -15.25 21.51 18.65
C GLY A 86 -15.12 22.16 17.26
N LEU A 87 -14.76 23.45 17.22
CA LEU A 87 -14.64 24.25 16.00
C LEU A 87 -13.24 24.22 15.35
N TYR A 88 -12.30 23.44 15.90
CA TYR A 88 -10.95 23.31 15.37
C TYR A 88 -10.52 21.85 15.29
N SER A 89 -9.39 21.61 14.63
CA SER A 89 -8.77 20.28 14.56
C SER A 89 -7.33 20.36 15.04
N LEU A 90 -6.90 19.33 15.75
CA LEU A 90 -5.54 19.10 16.19
C LEU A 90 -4.88 18.12 15.21
N VAL A 91 -3.63 18.39 14.84
CA VAL A 91 -2.86 17.53 13.94
C VAL A 91 -1.70 16.91 14.72
N ASP A 92 -1.66 15.58 14.75
CA ASP A 92 -0.55 14.80 15.28
C ASP A 92 0.23 14.19 14.12
N LEU A 93 1.50 14.59 13.96
CA LEU A 93 2.38 14.16 12.89
C LEU A 93 3.32 13.00 13.28
N ASN A 94 3.15 12.39 14.46
CA ASN A 94 4.01 11.27 14.89
C ASN A 94 3.99 10.07 13.93
N ARG A 95 2.87 9.88 13.20
CA ARG A 95 2.70 8.81 12.21
C ARG A 95 3.12 9.22 10.78
N ALA A 96 3.24 10.51 10.50
CA ALA A 96 3.57 10.98 9.16
C ALA A 96 4.97 10.49 8.75
N GLY A 97 5.10 9.86 7.58
CA GLY A 97 6.36 9.30 7.10
C GLY A 97 6.62 7.84 7.47
N VAL A 98 5.73 7.19 8.23
CA VAL A 98 5.82 5.74 8.53
C VAL A 98 5.75 4.95 7.21
N PRO A 99 6.63 3.97 6.96
CA PRO A 99 6.56 3.15 5.74
C PRO A 99 5.27 2.34 5.67
N LEU A 100 4.61 2.37 4.52
CA LEU A 100 3.42 1.57 4.21
C LEU A 100 3.64 0.74 2.96
N LEU A 101 2.98 -0.42 2.89
CA LEU A 101 2.89 -1.23 1.69
C LEU A 101 1.44 -1.21 1.22
N GLU A 102 1.16 -0.48 0.14
CA GLU A 102 -0.16 -0.51 -0.50
C GLU A 102 -0.23 -1.74 -1.41
N ILE A 103 -1.10 -2.69 -1.06
CA ILE A 103 -1.39 -3.91 -1.82
C ILE A 103 -2.75 -3.72 -2.48
N VAL A 104 -2.79 -3.84 -3.80
CA VAL A 104 -4.01 -3.70 -4.61
C VAL A 104 -4.29 -5.03 -5.27
N THR A 105 -5.48 -5.58 -5.04
CA THR A 105 -5.98 -6.77 -5.73
C THR A 105 -6.49 -6.41 -7.12
N GLU A 106 -6.57 -7.38 -8.02
CA GLU A 106 -7.51 -7.29 -9.13
C GLU A 106 -8.95 -7.45 -8.59
N ALA A 107 -9.95 -7.12 -9.42
CA ALA A 107 -11.36 -7.23 -9.05
C ALA A 107 -11.88 -8.68 -9.07
N ASP A 108 -11.14 -9.60 -8.44
CA ASP A 108 -11.43 -11.04 -8.41
C ASP A 108 -12.33 -11.45 -7.25
N ILE A 109 -12.57 -10.56 -6.28
CA ILE A 109 -13.43 -10.79 -5.11
C ILE A 109 -14.89 -10.53 -5.50
N HIS A 110 -15.78 -11.49 -5.23
CA HIS A 110 -17.18 -11.48 -5.68
C HIS A 110 -18.20 -11.72 -4.56
N SER A 111 -17.75 -11.99 -3.34
CA SER A 111 -18.61 -12.15 -2.18
C SER A 111 -17.92 -11.60 -0.93
N ALA A 112 -18.69 -11.43 0.15
CA ALA A 112 -18.13 -11.05 1.45
C ALA A 112 -17.28 -12.19 2.07
N ASP A 113 -17.60 -13.45 1.79
CA ASP A 113 -16.83 -14.59 2.29
C ASP A 113 -15.46 -14.71 1.59
N GLU A 114 -15.33 -14.16 0.38
CA GLU A 114 -14.05 -14.08 -0.34
C GLU A 114 -13.16 -12.90 0.10
N ALA A 115 -13.71 -11.90 0.82
CA ALA A 115 -13.06 -10.61 1.13
C ALA A 115 -12.41 -10.58 2.52
#